data_AF-A0A7V4T0D6-F1
#
_entry.id   AF-A0A7V4T0D6-F1
#
_cell.length_a   1.000
_cell.length_b   1.000
_cell.length_c   1.000
_cell.angle_alpha   90.00
_cell.angle_beta   90.00
_cell.angle_gamma   90.00
#
_symmetry.space_group_name_H-M   'P 1'
#
loop_
_entity.id
_entity.type
_entity.pdbx_description
1 polymer ?
#
loop_
_entity_poly.entity_id
_entity_poly.type
_entity_poly.pdbx_seq_one_letter_code
_entity_poly.pdbx_strand_id
1 'polypeptide(L)'
;MEILDIEFEFERVKREIFARIERLKERWKILWEKCAGNLEAEAMALKVMLDIQLVEMEVLDNLKEFEQKINNIKNKNIIEDE
;
A
#
# COMPACT_ATOMS: atom_id res chain seq x y z
N MET A 1 -11.77 21.80 -2.51
CA MET A 1 -10.43 21.21 -2.31
C MET A 1 -9.74 21.34 -3.64
N GLU A 2 -8.62 22.06 -3.69
CA GLU A 2 -7.90 22.30 -4.95
C GLU A 2 -7.23 21.00 -5.41
N ILE A 3 -6.96 20.85 -6.71
CA ILE A 3 -6.39 19.60 -7.25
C ILE A 3 -5.03 19.27 -6.60
N LEU A 4 -4.26 20.31 -6.23
CA LEU A 4 -3.00 20.20 -5.51
C LEU A 4 -3.18 19.64 -4.09
N ASP A 5 -4.25 20.01 -3.39
CA ASP A 5 -4.55 19.47 -2.05
C ASP A 5 -4.84 17.96 -2.13
N ILE A 6 -5.55 17.53 -3.17
CA ILE A 6 -5.89 16.12 -3.40
C ILE A 6 -4.61 15.31 -3.70
N GLU A 7 -3.70 15.84 -4.51
CA GLU A 7 -2.42 15.20 -4.81
C GLU A 7 -1.52 15.09 -3.59
N PHE A 8 -1.46 16.15 -2.80
CA PHE A 8 -0.68 16.16 -1.56
C PHE A 8 -1.19 15.12 -0.57
N GLU A 9 -2.51 15.05 -0.37
CA GLU A 9 -3.14 14.08 0.52
C GLU A 9 -2.96 12.65 0.00
N PHE A 10 -3.05 12.44 -1.31
CA PHE A 10 -2.77 11.15 -1.94
C PHE A 10 -1.34 10.67 -1.67
N GLU A 11 -0.33 11.51 -1.92
CA GLU A 11 1.07 11.16 -1.66
C GLU A 11 1.36 10.95 -0.17
N ARG A 12 0.69 11.70 0.72
CA ARG A 12 0.76 11.48 2.17
C ARG A 12 0.25 10.10 2.56
N VAL A 13 -0.96 9.75 2.12
CA VAL A 13 -1.60 8.46 2.40
C VAL A 13 -0.79 7.30 1.84
N LYS A 14 -0.29 7.44 0.60
CA LYS A 14 0.60 6.47 -0.06
C LYS A 14 1.81 6.15 0.81
N ARG A 15 2.55 7.17 1.27
CA ARG A 15 3.72 7.00 2.15
C ARG A 15 3.37 6.35 3.48
N GLU A 16 2.25 6.75 4.09
CA GLU A 16 1.80 6.20 5.36
C GLU A 16 1.52 4.69 5.28
N ILE A 17 0.86 4.26 4.20
CA ILE A 17 0.55 2.86 3.98
C ILE A 17 1.81 2.04 3.71
N PHE A 18 2.71 2.50 2.83
CA PHE A 18 3.97 1.79 2.60
C PHE A 18 4.81 1.65 3.87
N ALA A 19 4.89 2.71 4.68
CA ALA A 19 5.59 2.65 5.97
C ALA A 19 4.95 1.63 6.93
N ARG A 20 3.63 1.46 6.89
CA ARG A 20 2.93 0.45 7.68
C ARG A 20 3.23 -0.97 7.20
N ILE A 21 3.25 -1.20 5.88
CA ILE A 21 3.61 -2.50 5.29
C ILE A 21 5.05 -2.89 5.66
N GLU A 22 6.00 -1.95 5.55
CA GLU A 22 7.39 -2.21 5.93
C GLU A 22 7.53 -2.58 7.41
N ARG A 23 6.80 -1.90 8.31
CA ARG A 23 6.75 -2.31 9.73
C ARG A 23 6.18 -3.71 9.93
N LEU A 24 5.21 -4.13 9.13
CA LEU A 24 4.66 -5.49 9.20
C LEU A 24 5.67 -6.53 8.71
N LYS A 25 6.39 -6.25 7.62
CA LYS A 25 7.48 -7.09 7.11
C LYS A 25 8.61 -7.24 8.15
N GLU A 26 8.99 -6.16 8.81
CA GLU A 26 10.01 -6.20 9.88
C GLU A 26 9.54 -7.05 11.08
N ARG A 27 8.30 -6.87 11.52
CA ARG A 27 7.72 -7.70 12.58
C ARG A 27 7.65 -9.18 12.19
N TRP A 28 7.33 -9.47 10.93
CA TRP A 28 7.34 -10.83 10.42
C TRP A 28 8.74 -11.42 10.45
N LYS A 29 9.77 -10.66 10.07
CA LYS A 29 11.16 -11.13 10.10
C LYS A 29 11.58 -11.55 11.52
N ILE A 30 11.23 -10.75 12.52
CA ILE A 30 11.47 -11.07 13.93
C ILE A 30 10.69 -12.34 14.35
N LEU A 31 9.45 -12.49 13.87
CA LEU A 31 8.66 -13.70 14.13
C LEU A 31 9.31 -14.93 13.50
N TRP A 32 9.76 -14.82 12.25
CA TRP A 32 10.45 -15.88 11.51
C TRP A 32 11.69 -16.39 12.25
N GLU A 33 12.53 -15.47 12.72
CA GLU A 33 13.73 -15.79 13.50
C GLU A 33 13.40 -16.53 14.80
N LYS A 34 12.26 -16.24 15.43
CA LYS A 34 11.80 -16.89 16.67
C LYS A 34 11.18 -18.26 16.45
N CYS A 35 10.59 -18.51 15.27
CA CYS A 35 9.94 -19.78 14.97
C CYS A 35 10.83 -20.76 14.20
N ALA A 36 12.03 -20.36 13.79
CA ALA A 36 12.95 -21.18 13.01
C ALA A 36 13.20 -22.55 13.69
N GLY A 37 13.02 -23.62 12.92
CA GLY A 37 13.14 -25.02 13.37
C GLY A 37 11.86 -25.60 13.95
N ASN A 38 10.78 -24.82 14.11
CA ASN A 38 9.45 -25.31 14.45
C ASN A 38 8.53 -25.20 13.23
N LEU A 39 8.32 -26.33 12.55
CA LEU A 39 7.55 -26.40 11.29
C LEU A 39 6.14 -25.82 11.38
N GLU A 40 5.44 -26.03 12.49
CA GLU A 40 4.08 -25.50 12.68
C GLU A 40 4.10 -23.97 12.81
N ALA A 41 5.05 -23.45 13.59
CA ALA A 41 5.22 -22.01 13.78
C ALA A 41 5.74 -21.32 12.50
N GLU A 42 6.60 -21.98 11.73
CA GLU A 42 7.05 -21.53 10.40
C GLU A 42 5.88 -21.46 9.41
N ALA A 43 5.01 -22.48 9.38
CA ALA A 43 3.82 -22.47 8.52
C ALA A 43 2.87 -21.33 8.87
N MET A 44 2.68 -21.04 10.16
CA MET A 44 1.90 -19.89 10.61
C MET A 44 2.56 -18.56 10.22
N ALA A 45 3.89 -18.44 10.37
CA ALA A 45 4.62 -17.25 9.94
C ALA A 45 4.47 -17.04 8.42
N LEU A 46 4.59 -18.07 7.60
CA LEU A 46 4.40 -17.99 6.15
C LEU A 46 2.98 -17.50 5.79
N LYS A 47 1.95 -17.98 6.50
CA LYS A 47 0.58 -17.47 6.32
C LYS A 47 0.49 -15.97 6.60
N VAL A 48 1.11 -15.50 7.68
CA VAL A 48 1.15 -14.06 8.01
C VAL A 48 1.84 -13.25 6.91
N MET A 49 2.93 -13.76 6.31
CA MET A 49 3.58 -13.08 5.18
C MET A 49 2.66 -13.02 3.96
N LEU A 50 1.94 -14.10 3.64
CA LEU A 50 0.99 -14.11 2.54
C LEU A 50 -0.12 -13.06 2.76
N ASP A 51 -0.67 -12.97 3.97
CA ASP A 51 -1.68 -11.96 4.31
C ASP A 51 -1.14 -10.53 4.15
N ILE A 52 0.12 -10.28 4.54
CA ILE A 52 0.79 -8.98 4.32
C ILE A 52 0.90 -8.66 2.83
N GLN A 53 1.30 -9.63 2.01
CA GLN A 53 1.46 -9.46 0.56
C GLN A 53 0.13 -9.21 -0.15
N LEU A 54 -0.94 -9.89 0.26
CA LEU A 54 -2.29 -9.64 -0.29
C LEU A 54 -2.74 -8.21 -0.01
N VAL A 55 -2.57 -7.73 1.22
CA VAL A 55 -2.88 -6.34 1.58
C VAL A 55 -2.01 -5.35 0.79
N GLU A 56 -0.73 -5.64 0.58
CA GLU A 56 0.16 -4.81 -0.24
C GLU A 56 -0.35 -4.70 -1.69
N MET A 57 -0.81 -5.80 -2.28
CA MET A 57 -1.39 -5.82 -3.62
C MET A 57 -2.69 -5.00 -3.71
N GLU A 58 -3.63 -5.20 -2.77
CA GLU A 58 -4.89 -4.45 -2.72
C GLU A 58 -4.65 -2.94 -2.60
N VAL A 59 -3.69 -2.54 -1.76
CA VAL A 59 -3.28 -1.14 -1.63
C VAL A 59 -2.74 -0.60 -2.95
N LEU A 60 -1.85 -1.33 -3.61
CA LEU A 60 -1.26 -0.90 -4.87
C LEU A 60 -2.30 -0.71 -5.97
N ASP A 61 -3.28 -1.59 -6.05
CA ASP A 61 -4.37 -1.48 -7.03
C ASP A 61 -5.27 -0.29 -6.71
N ASN A 62 -5.63 -0.07 -5.44
CA ASN A 62 -6.37 1.11 -5.01
C ASN A 62 -5.64 2.42 -5.33
N LEU A 63 -4.31 2.47 -5.13
CA LEU A 63 -3.49 3.64 -5.46
C LEU A 63 -3.50 3.92 -6.97
N LYS A 64 -3.38 2.89 -7.82
CA LYS A 64 -3.46 3.05 -9.28
C LYS A 64 -4.81 3.59 -9.72
N GLU A 65 -5.91 3.08 -9.17
CA GLU A 65 -7.24 3.60 -9.49
C GLU A 65 -7.39 5.08 -9.11
N PHE A 66 -6.80 5.47 -7.97
CA PHE A 66 -6.82 6.86 -7.52
C PHE A 66 -5.99 7.77 -8.43
N GLU A 67 -4.78 7.35 -8.83
CA GLU A 67 -3.94 8.08 -9.79
C GLU A 67 -4.68 8.27 -11.13
N GLN A 68 -5.38 7.23 -11.61
CA GLN A 68 -6.21 7.33 -12.82
C GLN A 68 -7.36 8.33 -12.66
N LYS A 69 -8.03 8.35 -11.51
CA LYS A 69 -9.11 9.33 -11.21
C LYS A 69 -8.56 10.76 -11.22
N ILE A 70 -7.41 11.01 -10.58
CA ILE A 70 -6.76 12.32 -10.59
C ILE A 70 -6.41 12.74 -12.03
N ASN A 71 -5.81 11.85 -12.82
CA ASN A 71 -5.46 12.13 -14.22
C ASN A 71 -6.70 12.44 -15.08
N ASN A 72 -7.81 11.74 -14.87
CA ASN A 72 -9.06 12.01 -15.57
C ASN A 72 -9.65 13.39 -15.22
N ILE A 73 -9.51 13.84 -13.96
CA ILE A 73 -9.94 15.19 -13.55
C ILE A 73 -9.06 16.24 -14.23
N LYS A 74 -7.73 16.05 -14.20
CA LYS A 74 -6.79 16.96 -14.88
C LYS A 74 -7.11 17.12 -16.36
N ASN A 75 -7.33 16.02 -17.07
CA ASN A 75 -7.63 16.05 -18.50
C ASN A 75 -8.96 16.74 -18.81
N LYS A 76 -9.96 16.65 -17.93
CA LYS A 76 -11.24 17.37 -18.11
C LYS A 76 -11.10 18.87 -17.89
N ASN A 77 -10.36 19.29 -16.86
CA ASN A 77 -10.12 20.72 -16.62
C ASN A 77 -9.33 21.38 -17.76
N ILE A 78 -8.41 20.65 -18.40
CA ILE A 78 -7.68 21.16 -19.59
C ILE A 78 -8.62 21.41 -20.78
N ILE A 79 -9.68 20.63 -20.93
CA ILE A 79 -10.64 20.75 -22.06
C ILE A 79 -11.68 21.86 -21.79
N GLU A 80 -11.99 22.16 -20.53
CA GLU A 80 -12.94 23.22 -20.15
C GLU A 80 -12.32 24.64 -20.17
N ASP A 81 -10.99 24.73 -20.19
CA ASP A 81 -10.22 25.98 -20.26
C ASP A 81 -9.81 26.38 -21.72
N GLU A 82 -10.22 25.62 -22.75
CA GLU A 82 -10.09 25.95 -24.20
C GLU A 82 -11.40 26.46 -24.81
#